data_AF-A0A2S9F8F0-F1
#
_entry.id   AF-A0A2S9F8F0-F1
#
_cell.length_a   1.000
_cell.length_b   1.000
_cell.length_c   1.000
_cell.angle_alpha   90.00
_cell.angle_beta   90.00
_cell.angle_gamma   90.00
#
_symmetry.space_group_name_H-M   'P 1'
#
loop_
_entity.id
_entity.type
_entity.pdbx_description
1 polymer ?
#
loop_
_entity_poly.entity_id
_entity_poly.type
_entity_poly.pdbx_seq_one_letter_code
_entity_poly.pdbx_strand_id
1 'polypeptide(L)'
;DGTWVAKLIDLLDSVEKEVKNDVDVYNEQIEAAGKLRNFRLAEKLRLTLQTIEGRELLGFLASKNVLPKYGFPVDTVELRTLHAADPTGRNLDLGRDLSLAIYEYAPGNQVVAGGKVWTSAGLRKVPGRELVQLSYRVCDTCMRFESGHMLDDAPACPTCSTAFKPTRRLVRPEFGFVAERETRDVGTAPPQRVTHGDSYVEDAGEEIGSYTWTSGAGIKVTARAGTRARVAVLSDGTGGGFMVCEWCGWARPPERGSRRKKHERPEDGRECGGRLENLSLGHQYQTDVAEFTFDGINLRNDETSTWRSALYALLEGASESLEISRDDIDGTLAWSRNLRRSIVLYDTVPGGAGAARRIAENIGPVINMAASRLDGCDCGLETTCYGCLRNYRNARYHEDLSRRAALHLLGGDGAR
;
A
#
# COMPACT_ATOMS: atom_id res chain seq x y z
N ASP A 1 13.42 29.49 18.46
CA ASP A 1 12.94 29.06 19.80
C ASP A 1 13.50 27.69 20.23
N GLY A 2 14.08 26.87 19.34
CA GLY A 2 14.84 25.66 19.72
C GLY A 2 13.99 24.48 20.22
N THR A 3 12.68 24.67 20.27
CA THR A 3 11.66 23.70 20.67
C THR A 3 11.66 22.44 19.80
N TRP A 4 12.10 22.57 18.54
CA TRP A 4 12.25 21.46 17.61
C TRP A 4 13.31 20.44 18.02
N VAL A 5 14.31 20.83 18.82
CA VAL A 5 15.43 19.94 19.21
C VAL A 5 14.94 18.80 20.09
N ALA A 6 14.11 19.09 21.10
CA ALA A 6 13.55 18.06 21.97
C ALA A 6 12.69 17.07 21.17
N LYS A 7 11.84 17.59 20.27
CA LYS A 7 11.04 16.75 19.38
C LYS A 7 11.90 15.87 18.47
N LEU A 8 13.00 16.38 17.94
CA LEU A 8 13.92 15.59 17.12
C LEU A 8 14.59 14.47 17.94
N ILE A 9 15.01 14.74 19.18
CA ILE A 9 15.60 13.72 20.07
C ILE A 9 14.58 12.62 20.35
N ASP A 10 13.34 12.97 20.73
CA ASP A 10 12.28 11.99 20.98
C ASP A 10 11.99 11.11 19.75
N LEU A 11 12.03 11.72 18.55
CA LEU A 11 11.87 11.02 17.29
C LEU A 11 13.01 10.02 17.03
N LEU A 12 14.26 10.45 17.25
CA LEU A 12 15.43 9.59 17.09
C LEU A 12 15.41 8.43 18.08
N ASP A 13 15.10 8.69 19.36
CA ASP A 13 14.98 7.67 20.39
C ASP A 13 13.89 6.64 20.05
N SER A 14 12.75 7.10 19.52
CA SER A 14 11.68 6.22 19.07
C SER A 14 12.13 5.31 17.92
N VAL A 15 12.85 5.85 16.94
CA VAL A 15 13.33 5.09 15.78
C VAL A 15 14.45 4.14 16.18
N GLU A 16 15.35 4.56 17.07
CA GLU A 16 16.40 3.71 17.62
C GLU A 16 15.83 2.49 18.35
N LYS A 17 14.80 2.70 19.19
CA LYS A 17 14.10 1.60 19.88
C LYS A 17 13.46 0.62 18.91
N GLU A 18 12.85 1.12 17.83
CA GLU A 18 12.26 0.27 16.78
C GLU A 18 13.33 -0.62 16.12
N VAL A 19 14.45 -0.03 15.71
CA VAL A 19 15.54 -0.79 15.07
C VAL A 19 16.18 -1.78 16.02
N LYS A 20 16.41 -1.40 17.29
CA LYS A 20 16.93 -2.31 18.32
C LYS A 20 16.00 -3.52 18.50
N ASN A 21 14.70 -3.27 18.60
CA ASN A 21 13.72 -4.35 18.70
C ASN A 21 13.75 -5.27 17.47
N ASP A 22 13.85 -4.74 16.25
CA ASP A 22 14.02 -5.57 15.04
C ASP A 22 15.29 -6.43 15.12
N VAL A 23 16.42 -5.85 15.50
CA VAL A 23 17.71 -6.55 15.64
C VAL A 23 17.63 -7.66 16.68
N ASP A 24 17.06 -7.37 17.85
CA ASP A 24 16.90 -8.32 18.95
C ASP A 24 16.03 -9.51 18.51
N VAL A 25 14.89 -9.24 17.85
CA VAL A 25 13.99 -10.27 17.32
C VAL A 25 14.70 -11.18 16.31
N TYR A 26 15.53 -10.63 15.43
CA TYR A 26 16.30 -11.46 14.49
C TYR A 26 17.39 -12.27 15.19
N ASN A 27 18.10 -11.68 16.15
CA ASN A 27 19.12 -12.39 16.93
C ASN A 27 18.53 -13.57 17.70
N GLU A 28 17.40 -13.38 18.37
CA GLU A 28 16.68 -14.47 19.06
C GLU A 28 16.27 -15.59 18.10
N GLN A 29 15.74 -15.23 16.92
CA GLN A 29 15.36 -16.23 15.90
C GLN A 29 16.58 -16.97 15.32
N ILE A 30 17.72 -16.29 15.13
CA ILE A 30 18.97 -16.90 14.68
C ILE A 30 19.46 -17.92 15.71
N GLU A 31 19.46 -17.55 17.00
CA GLU A 31 19.83 -18.45 18.08
C GLU A 31 18.90 -19.66 18.18
N ALA A 32 17.57 -19.43 18.10
CA ALA A 32 16.58 -20.49 18.14
C ALA A 32 16.75 -21.46 16.96
N ALA A 33 16.96 -20.95 15.74
CA ALA A 33 17.24 -21.76 14.56
C ALA A 33 18.55 -22.56 14.72
N GLY A 34 19.57 -21.96 15.33
CA GLY A 34 20.83 -22.64 15.67
C GLY A 34 20.66 -23.78 16.67
N LYS A 35 19.89 -23.57 17.75
CA LYS A 35 19.54 -24.60 18.75
C LYS A 35 18.80 -25.78 18.11
N LEU A 36 17.91 -25.51 17.15
CA LEU A 36 17.17 -26.50 16.37
C LEU A 36 17.99 -27.10 15.20
N ARG A 37 19.27 -26.73 15.04
CA ARG A 37 20.17 -27.14 13.94
C ARG A 37 19.62 -26.82 12.55
N ASN A 38 18.75 -25.81 12.43
CA ASN A 38 18.23 -25.31 11.16
C ASN A 38 19.16 -24.22 10.61
N PHE A 39 20.36 -24.62 10.19
CA PHE A 39 21.40 -23.67 9.76
C PHE A 39 21.01 -22.87 8.50
N ARG A 40 20.18 -23.43 7.62
CA ARG A 40 19.69 -22.70 6.43
C ARG A 40 18.81 -21.53 6.83
N LEU A 41 17.92 -21.72 7.80
CA LEU A 41 17.07 -20.63 8.31
C LEU A 41 17.91 -19.60 9.06
N ALA A 42 18.84 -20.04 9.91
CA ALA A 42 19.75 -19.13 10.62
C ALA A 42 20.55 -18.25 9.65
N GLU A 43 21.05 -18.81 8.55
CA GLU A 43 21.77 -18.05 7.54
C GLU A 43 20.85 -17.06 6.80
N LYS A 44 19.63 -17.47 6.42
CA LYS A 44 18.65 -16.57 5.83
C LYS A 44 18.36 -15.36 6.73
N LEU A 45 18.15 -15.60 8.03
CA LEU A 45 17.89 -14.56 9.02
C LEU A 45 19.10 -13.63 9.19
N ARG A 46 20.34 -14.15 9.17
CA ARG A 46 21.55 -13.31 9.20
C ARG A 46 21.65 -12.38 8.00
N LEU A 47 21.35 -12.87 6.80
CA LEU A 47 21.34 -12.04 5.60
C LEU A 47 20.24 -10.96 5.64
N THR A 48 19.09 -11.27 6.24
CA THR A 48 18.04 -10.28 6.50
C THR A 48 18.49 -9.24 7.53
N LEU A 49 19.18 -9.65 8.60
CA LEU A 49 19.74 -8.73 9.59
C LEU A 49 20.79 -7.80 8.97
N GLN A 50 21.72 -8.33 8.17
CA GLN A 50 22.70 -7.53 7.40
C GLN A 50 22.02 -6.54 6.45
N THR A 51 20.84 -6.89 5.95
CA THR A 51 20.04 -6.01 5.09
C THR A 51 19.50 -4.83 5.88
N ILE A 52 19.01 -5.06 7.11
CA ILE A 52 18.48 -4.02 8.00
C ILE A 52 19.61 -3.10 8.48
N GLU A 53 20.72 -3.66 8.95
CA GLU A 53 21.88 -2.91 9.44
C GLU A 53 22.60 -2.15 8.31
N GLY A 54 22.54 -2.67 7.08
CA GLY A 54 23.20 -2.09 5.91
C GLY A 54 22.37 -1.08 5.12
N ARG A 55 21.28 -0.57 5.68
CA ARG A 55 20.45 0.50 5.07
C ARG A 55 21.19 1.84 5.12
N GLU A 56 21.01 2.65 4.09
CA GLU A 56 21.57 4.00 4.07
C GLU A 56 20.83 4.87 5.10
N LEU A 57 21.58 5.49 6.01
CA LEU A 57 21.06 6.13 7.20
C LEU A 57 20.17 7.34 6.89
N LEU A 58 20.56 8.19 5.94
CA LEU A 58 19.79 9.39 5.60
C LEU A 58 18.45 9.01 4.99
N GLY A 59 18.45 8.07 4.03
CA GLY A 59 17.26 7.51 3.42
C GLY A 59 16.36 6.81 4.43
N PHE A 60 16.93 6.09 5.41
CA PHE A 60 16.18 5.45 6.48
C PHE A 60 15.53 6.46 7.43
N LEU A 61 16.25 7.49 7.87
CA LEU A 61 15.69 8.53 8.73
C LEU A 61 14.62 9.34 8.00
N ALA A 62 14.81 9.59 6.71
CA ALA A 62 13.80 10.22 5.88
C ALA A 62 12.56 9.33 5.72
N SER A 63 12.69 8.01 5.50
CA SER A 63 11.54 7.08 5.42
C SER A 63 10.70 7.02 6.70
N LYS A 64 11.34 7.25 7.87
CA LYS A 64 10.73 7.35 9.20
C LYS A 64 10.21 8.75 9.58
N ASN A 65 10.14 9.67 8.61
CA ASN A 65 9.73 11.07 8.80
C ASN A 65 10.53 11.80 9.91
N VAL A 66 11.79 11.40 10.16
CA VAL A 66 12.71 12.12 11.04
C VAL A 66 13.37 13.27 10.28
N LEU A 67 13.76 13.01 9.02
CA LEU A 67 14.26 14.00 8.08
C LEU A 67 13.19 14.33 7.03
N PRO A 68 13.17 15.56 6.48
CA PRO A 68 12.36 15.85 5.30
C PRO A 68 12.74 14.91 4.15
N LYS A 69 11.74 14.35 3.48
CA LYS A 69 11.95 13.51 2.29
C LYS A 69 12.27 14.33 1.04
N TYR A 70 11.93 15.61 1.01
CA TYR A 70 12.27 16.55 -0.07
C TYR A 70 13.79 16.71 -0.18
N GLY A 71 14.42 15.93 -1.06
CA GLY A 71 15.87 15.92 -1.28
C GLY A 71 16.50 14.53 -1.30
N PHE A 72 15.76 13.48 -0.92
CA PHE A 72 16.24 12.10 -0.92
C PHE A 72 15.25 11.19 -1.65
N PRO A 73 15.70 10.35 -2.61
CA PRO A 73 14.86 9.30 -3.18
C PRO A 73 14.69 8.19 -2.14
N VAL A 74 13.78 8.42 -1.19
CA VAL A 74 13.39 7.41 -0.21
C VAL A 74 12.48 6.39 -0.86
N ASP A 75 12.59 5.14 -0.42
CA ASP A 75 11.72 4.04 -0.84
C ASP A 75 11.56 3.93 -2.37
N THR A 76 12.53 4.40 -3.15
CA THR A 76 12.51 4.31 -4.61
C THR A 76 13.18 3.01 -5.05
N VAL A 77 12.50 2.25 -5.88
CA VAL A 77 12.98 0.98 -6.42
C VAL A 77 12.87 0.96 -7.94
N GLU A 78 13.71 0.16 -8.58
CA GLU A 78 13.81 0.10 -10.04
C GLU A 78 13.17 -1.19 -10.58
N LEU A 79 12.58 -1.12 -11.77
CA LEU A 79 12.45 -2.29 -12.64
C LEU A 79 13.73 -2.43 -13.48
N ARG A 80 14.62 -3.32 -13.07
CA ARG A 80 15.91 -3.52 -13.75
C ARG A 80 15.71 -4.14 -15.13
N THR A 81 16.28 -3.50 -16.14
CA THR A 81 16.22 -3.93 -17.56
C THR A 81 17.60 -4.11 -18.22
N LEU A 82 18.68 -3.82 -17.49
CA LEU A 82 20.07 -3.83 -18.01
C LEU A 82 20.50 -5.14 -18.68
N HIS A 83 19.95 -6.28 -18.24
CA HIS A 83 20.29 -7.62 -18.71
C HIS A 83 19.46 -8.09 -19.91
N ALA A 84 18.48 -7.28 -20.33
CA ALA A 84 17.61 -7.61 -21.46
C ALA A 84 18.37 -7.63 -22.79
N ALA A 85 17.80 -8.35 -23.76
CA ALA A 85 18.38 -8.47 -25.10
C ALA A 85 18.31 -7.15 -25.88
N ASP A 86 17.25 -6.38 -25.67
CA ASP A 86 17.05 -5.09 -26.35
C ASP A 86 17.96 -3.99 -25.75
N PRO A 87 18.80 -3.32 -26.57
CA PRO A 87 19.75 -2.32 -26.08
C PRO A 87 19.08 -1.11 -25.44
N THR A 88 17.81 -0.83 -25.76
CA THR A 88 17.04 0.28 -25.18
C THR A 88 17.00 0.18 -23.66
N GLY A 89 16.92 -1.03 -23.10
CA GLY A 89 16.86 -1.27 -21.65
C GLY A 89 18.05 -0.69 -20.89
N ARG A 90 19.22 -0.58 -21.51
CA ARG A 90 20.42 -0.03 -20.85
C ARG A 90 20.33 1.46 -20.55
N ASN A 91 19.43 2.16 -21.24
CA ASN A 91 19.24 3.61 -21.14
C ASN A 91 17.93 3.97 -20.43
N LEU A 92 17.22 3.00 -19.87
CA LEU A 92 15.97 3.24 -19.15
C LEU A 92 16.24 3.44 -17.67
N ASP A 93 15.69 4.53 -17.13
CA ASP A 93 15.53 4.72 -15.69
C ASP A 93 14.07 4.44 -15.34
N LEU A 94 13.82 3.26 -14.78
CA LEU A 94 12.50 2.80 -14.35
C LEU A 94 12.39 2.84 -12.82
N GLY A 95 12.85 3.93 -12.22
CA GLY A 95 12.66 4.24 -10.81
C GLY A 95 11.19 4.57 -10.49
N ARG A 96 10.64 3.92 -9.47
CA ARG A 96 9.32 4.20 -8.91
C ARG A 96 9.34 4.13 -7.39
N ASP A 97 8.49 4.94 -6.77
CA ASP A 97 8.19 4.78 -5.35
C ASP A 97 7.68 3.36 -5.08
N LEU A 98 8.18 2.74 -4.02
CA LEU A 98 7.92 1.35 -3.69
C LEU A 98 6.43 1.08 -3.48
N SER A 99 5.66 2.05 -2.98
CA SER A 99 4.22 1.89 -2.78
C SER A 99 3.45 1.74 -4.10
N LEU A 100 3.94 2.38 -5.17
CA LEU A 100 3.42 2.21 -6.53
C LEU A 100 4.04 1.00 -7.23
N ALA A 101 5.34 0.78 -7.05
CA ALA A 101 6.09 -0.29 -7.70
C ALA A 101 5.54 -1.68 -7.36
N ILE A 102 5.05 -1.91 -6.13
CA ILE A 102 4.43 -3.20 -5.78
C ILE A 102 3.15 -3.52 -6.56
N TYR A 103 2.55 -2.51 -7.20
CA TYR A 103 1.41 -2.68 -8.10
C TYR A 103 1.85 -2.63 -9.56
N GLU A 104 2.69 -1.68 -9.95
CA GLU A 104 3.08 -1.52 -11.36
C GLU A 104 4.06 -2.59 -11.82
N TYR A 105 5.05 -2.92 -10.98
CA TYR A 105 6.14 -3.84 -11.26
C TYR A 105 5.93 -5.22 -10.64
N ALA A 106 4.73 -5.47 -10.09
CA ALA A 106 4.35 -6.80 -9.63
C ALA A 106 4.62 -7.85 -10.74
N PRO A 107 5.17 -9.03 -10.40
CA PRO A 107 5.52 -10.04 -11.39
C PRO A 107 4.33 -10.42 -12.29
N GLY A 108 4.55 -10.44 -13.60
CA GLY A 108 3.55 -10.63 -14.63
C GLY A 108 2.96 -9.35 -15.24
N ASN A 109 3.13 -8.20 -14.58
CA ASN A 109 2.66 -6.93 -15.14
C ASN A 109 3.58 -6.38 -16.22
N GLN A 110 3.00 -5.57 -17.09
CA GLN A 110 3.68 -4.94 -18.21
C GLN A 110 3.81 -3.43 -18.05
N VAL A 111 4.98 -2.92 -18.41
CA VAL A 111 5.36 -1.51 -18.33
C VAL A 111 5.79 -1.05 -19.72
N VAL A 112 5.30 0.11 -20.15
CA VAL A 112 5.70 0.71 -21.42
C VAL A 112 6.80 1.73 -21.17
N ALA A 113 7.96 1.55 -21.81
CA ALA A 113 9.08 2.48 -21.73
C ALA A 113 10.01 2.34 -22.94
N GLY A 114 10.50 3.46 -23.46
CA GLY A 114 11.41 3.48 -24.62
C GLY A 114 10.81 2.88 -25.89
N GLY A 115 9.49 2.99 -26.11
CA GLY A 115 8.81 2.36 -27.24
C GLY A 115 8.66 0.84 -27.14
N LYS A 116 9.04 0.25 -25.99
CA LYS A 116 8.97 -1.19 -25.72
C LYS A 116 8.00 -1.49 -24.58
N VAL A 117 7.50 -2.72 -24.55
CA VAL A 117 6.74 -3.30 -23.45
C VAL A 117 7.64 -4.29 -22.70
N TRP A 118 7.83 -4.00 -21.42
CA TRP A 118 8.66 -4.75 -20.48
C TRP A 118 7.75 -5.54 -19.54
N THR A 119 7.95 -6.86 -19.44
CA THR A 119 7.22 -7.71 -18.49
C THR A 119 8.05 -7.89 -17.23
N SER A 120 7.48 -7.65 -16.05
CA SER A 120 8.14 -7.96 -14.78
C SER A 120 8.22 -9.47 -14.54
N ALA A 121 9.43 -9.99 -14.31
CA ALA A 121 9.70 -11.42 -14.16
C ALA A 121 9.89 -11.87 -12.70
N GLY A 122 10.11 -10.93 -11.77
CA GLY A 122 10.42 -11.26 -10.40
C GLY A 122 11.02 -10.12 -9.58
N LEU A 123 11.48 -10.49 -8.39
CA LEU A 123 12.13 -9.60 -7.44
C LEU A 123 13.63 -9.61 -7.64
N ARG A 124 14.28 -8.46 -7.49
CA ARG A 124 15.74 -8.38 -7.53
C ARG A 124 16.34 -8.98 -6.27
N LYS A 125 17.39 -9.79 -6.45
CA LYS A 125 18.21 -10.33 -5.37
C LYS A 125 19.56 -9.61 -5.36
N VAL A 126 20.08 -9.36 -4.16
CA VAL A 126 21.41 -8.76 -3.96
C VAL A 126 22.28 -9.77 -3.23
N PRO A 127 23.50 -10.10 -3.72
CA PRO A 127 24.41 -11.01 -3.04
C PRO A 127 24.71 -10.54 -1.60
N GLY A 128 24.71 -11.47 -0.64
CA GLY A 128 24.95 -11.15 0.77
C GLY A 128 23.81 -10.42 1.47
N ARG A 129 22.63 -10.31 0.83
CA ARG A 129 21.44 -9.69 1.41
C ARG A 129 20.19 -10.52 1.13
N GLU A 130 19.18 -10.38 1.99
CA GLU A 130 17.91 -11.07 1.85
C GLU A 130 16.74 -10.13 2.15
N LEU A 131 15.67 -10.25 1.35
CA LEU A 131 14.51 -9.38 1.48
C LEU A 131 13.79 -9.65 2.81
N VAL A 132 13.38 -8.56 3.48
CA VAL A 132 12.61 -8.65 4.72
C VAL A 132 11.25 -9.28 4.42
N GLN A 133 10.93 -10.34 5.14
CA GLN A 133 9.63 -11.00 5.12
C GLN A 133 8.91 -10.74 6.44
N LEU A 134 7.62 -10.45 6.36
CA LEU A 134 6.75 -10.25 7.52
C LEU A 134 5.55 -11.19 7.44
N SER A 135 5.06 -11.56 8.60
CA SER A 135 3.76 -12.18 8.76
C SER A 135 2.68 -11.09 8.70
N TYR A 136 1.57 -11.38 8.02
CA TYR A 136 0.44 -10.45 7.96
C TYR A 136 -0.90 -11.18 7.96
N ARG A 137 -1.94 -10.48 8.42
CA ARG A 137 -3.34 -10.92 8.34
C ARG A 137 -4.25 -9.73 8.10
N VAL A 138 -5.36 -9.99 7.41
CA VAL A 138 -6.43 -9.02 7.14
C VAL A 138 -7.74 -9.61 7.62
N CYS A 139 -8.51 -8.84 8.39
CA CYS A 139 -9.84 -9.24 8.78
C CYS A 139 -10.81 -9.11 7.60
N ASP A 140 -11.53 -10.19 7.24
CA ASP A 140 -12.48 -10.16 6.13
C ASP A 140 -13.70 -9.26 6.37
N THR A 141 -14.09 -9.07 7.63
CA THR A 141 -15.28 -8.26 7.97
C THR A 141 -14.95 -6.78 8.02
N CYS A 142 -13.86 -6.43 8.71
CA CYS A 142 -13.57 -5.05 9.07
C CYS A 142 -12.37 -4.47 8.30
N MET A 143 -11.63 -5.29 7.55
CA MET A 143 -10.41 -4.91 6.82
C MET A 143 -9.25 -4.43 7.70
N ARG A 144 -9.30 -4.70 9.01
CA ARG A 144 -8.14 -4.46 9.90
C ARG A 144 -6.94 -5.28 9.43
N PHE A 145 -5.84 -4.58 9.18
CA PHE A 145 -4.56 -5.14 8.78
C PHE A 145 -3.61 -5.17 9.98
N GLU A 146 -2.91 -6.29 10.14
CA GLU A 146 -1.85 -6.44 11.14
C GLU A 146 -0.65 -7.09 10.48
N SER A 147 0.54 -6.57 10.79
CA SER A 147 1.80 -7.12 10.31
C SER A 147 2.90 -7.10 11.37
N GLY A 148 3.85 -8.02 11.26
CA GLY A 148 5.00 -8.11 12.15
C GLY A 148 5.92 -9.26 11.77
N HIS A 149 7.11 -9.33 12.38
CA HIS A 149 8.03 -10.46 12.19
C HIS A 149 7.38 -11.78 12.61
N MET A 150 6.71 -11.75 13.75
CA MET A 150 5.80 -12.78 14.23
C MET A 150 4.48 -12.12 14.63
N LEU A 151 3.37 -12.79 14.33
CA LEU A 151 2.06 -12.41 14.82
C LEU A 151 1.61 -13.48 15.81
N ASP A 152 1.01 -13.05 16.91
CA ASP A 152 0.41 -13.97 17.86
C ASP A 152 -0.68 -14.81 17.19
N ASP A 153 -0.85 -16.04 17.65
CA ASP A 153 -1.98 -16.91 17.35
C ASP A 153 -3.26 -16.36 18.03
N ALA A 154 -3.63 -15.13 17.68
CA ALA A 154 -4.88 -14.52 18.10
C ALA A 154 -6.02 -15.06 17.22
N PRO A 155 -7.03 -15.72 17.80
CA PRO A 155 -8.09 -16.34 17.02
C PRO A 155 -9.05 -15.31 16.42
N ALA A 156 -9.15 -14.10 16.99
CA ALA A 156 -10.17 -13.10 16.65
C ALA A 156 -9.62 -11.69 16.43
N CYS A 157 -10.27 -10.95 15.55
CA CYS A 157 -9.99 -9.57 15.25
C CYS A 157 -10.34 -8.66 16.44
N PRO A 158 -9.42 -7.83 16.96
CA PRO A 158 -9.68 -6.97 18.11
C PRO A 158 -10.70 -5.84 17.84
N THR A 159 -11.04 -5.59 16.56
CA THR A 159 -12.01 -4.55 16.19
C THR A 159 -13.45 -5.08 16.09
N CYS A 160 -13.64 -6.25 15.48
CA CYS A 160 -14.98 -6.78 15.18
C CYS A 160 -15.22 -8.19 15.71
N SER A 161 -14.26 -8.77 16.42
CA SER A 161 -14.29 -10.11 17.01
C SER A 161 -14.47 -11.25 16.00
N THR A 162 -14.45 -10.99 14.69
CA THR A 162 -14.47 -12.04 13.66
C THR A 162 -13.14 -12.78 13.66
N ALA A 163 -13.18 -14.10 13.49
CA ALA A 163 -11.97 -14.91 13.42
C ALA A 163 -11.08 -14.49 12.23
N PHE A 164 -9.77 -14.43 12.45
CA PHE A 164 -8.84 -14.17 11.35
C PHE A 164 -8.70 -15.40 10.46
N LYS A 165 -8.49 -15.16 9.16
CA LYS A 165 -7.93 -16.18 8.27
C LYS A 165 -6.49 -16.52 8.67
N PRO A 166 -5.97 -17.68 8.23
CA PRO A 166 -4.58 -18.04 8.46
C PRO A 166 -3.62 -16.94 8.02
N THR A 167 -2.64 -16.65 8.88
CA THR A 167 -1.58 -15.68 8.63
C THR A 167 -0.85 -16.03 7.33
N ARG A 168 -0.66 -15.02 6.48
CA ARG A 168 0.12 -15.10 5.24
C ARG A 168 1.45 -14.41 5.45
N ARG A 169 2.35 -14.56 4.48
CA ARG A 169 3.63 -13.86 4.48
C ARG A 169 3.70 -12.88 3.34
N LEU A 170 4.23 -11.70 3.64
CA LEU A 170 4.58 -10.68 2.67
C LEU A 170 6.09 -10.52 2.61
N VAL A 171 6.58 -10.01 1.48
CA VAL A 171 7.96 -9.63 1.28
C VAL A 171 8.00 -8.17 0.83
N ARG A 172 8.92 -7.40 1.41
CA ARG A 172 9.19 -6.02 0.98
C ARG A 172 10.24 -6.02 -0.13
N PRO A 173 9.90 -5.67 -1.39
CA PRO A 173 10.85 -5.74 -2.49
C PRO A 173 11.77 -4.50 -2.54
N GLU A 174 12.52 -4.28 -1.46
CA GLU A 174 13.37 -3.09 -1.27
C GLU A 174 14.58 -3.02 -2.22
N PHE A 175 14.93 -4.12 -2.88
CA PHE A 175 15.94 -4.12 -3.94
C PHE A 175 15.34 -3.82 -5.33
N GLY A 176 14.01 -3.79 -5.44
CA GLY A 176 13.30 -3.61 -6.70
C GLY A 176 13.00 -4.91 -7.44
N PHE A 177 12.74 -4.76 -8.73
CA PHE A 177 12.18 -5.77 -9.61
C PHE A 177 13.11 -6.04 -10.78
N VAL A 178 12.87 -7.15 -11.49
CA VAL A 178 13.68 -7.56 -12.65
C VAL A 178 12.74 -7.87 -13.80
N ALA A 179 12.98 -7.25 -14.95
CA ALA A 179 12.21 -7.53 -16.17
C ALA A 179 12.63 -8.85 -16.83
N GLU A 180 11.74 -9.40 -17.66
CA GLU A 180 12.07 -10.49 -18.58
C GLU A 180 13.16 -10.04 -19.57
N ARG A 181 13.93 -11.01 -20.09
CA ARG A 181 15.03 -10.74 -21.03
C ARG A 181 14.53 -10.28 -22.40
N GLU A 182 13.43 -10.88 -22.83
CA GLU A 182 12.77 -10.60 -24.09
C GLU A 182 11.76 -9.47 -23.89
N THR A 183 11.69 -8.58 -24.89
CA THR A 183 10.75 -7.47 -24.92
C THR A 183 9.99 -7.49 -26.24
N ARG A 184 8.94 -6.66 -26.31
CA ARG A 184 8.18 -6.47 -27.55
C ARG A 184 7.99 -4.98 -27.82
N ASP A 185 7.85 -4.62 -29.08
CA ASP A 185 7.46 -3.27 -29.46
C ASP A 185 6.05 -2.94 -28.95
N VAL A 186 5.83 -1.66 -28.63
CA VAL A 186 4.51 -1.17 -28.24
C VAL A 186 3.55 -1.34 -29.41
N GLY A 187 2.49 -2.12 -29.19
CA GLY A 187 1.39 -2.28 -30.12
C GLY A 187 0.20 -1.40 -29.76
N THR A 188 -0.94 -1.65 -30.41
CA THR A 188 -2.22 -1.00 -30.12
C THR A 188 -2.92 -1.56 -28.87
N ALA A 189 -2.53 -2.77 -28.44
CA ALA A 189 -3.08 -3.37 -27.24
C ALA A 189 -2.51 -2.70 -25.98
N PRO A 190 -3.34 -2.32 -25.00
CA PRO A 190 -2.86 -1.73 -23.77
C PRO A 190 -2.00 -2.73 -22.97
N PRO A 191 -1.06 -2.24 -22.14
CA PRO A 191 -0.25 -3.10 -21.29
C PRO A 191 -1.13 -3.88 -20.31
N GLN A 192 -0.80 -5.15 -20.10
CA GLN A 192 -1.51 -6.00 -19.16
C GLN A 192 -1.09 -5.71 -17.72
N ARG A 193 -2.06 -5.45 -16.85
CA ARG A 193 -1.91 -5.46 -15.40
C ARG A 193 -2.75 -6.61 -14.85
N VAL A 194 -2.07 -7.66 -14.44
CA VAL A 194 -2.67 -8.93 -14.00
C VAL A 194 -2.92 -8.94 -12.50
N THR A 195 -2.24 -8.04 -11.77
CA THR A 195 -2.24 -8.02 -10.32
C THR A 195 -2.89 -6.76 -9.79
N HIS A 196 -3.56 -6.90 -8.65
CA HIS A 196 -4.12 -5.79 -7.91
C HIS A 196 -3.59 -5.79 -6.48
N GLY A 197 -3.85 -4.70 -5.77
CA GLY A 197 -3.66 -4.68 -4.35
C GLY A 197 -4.43 -3.57 -3.68
N ASP A 198 -4.29 -3.52 -2.37
CA ASP A 198 -5.04 -2.69 -1.44
C ASP A 198 -4.13 -1.96 -0.48
N SER A 199 -4.58 -0.78 -0.07
CA SER A 199 -4.00 -0.04 1.04
C SER A 199 -4.81 -0.26 2.31
N TYR A 200 -4.10 -0.28 3.43
CA TYR A 200 -4.64 -0.49 4.76
C TYR A 200 -4.02 0.50 5.73
N VAL A 201 -4.81 0.97 6.69
CA VAL A 201 -4.30 1.77 7.81
C VAL A 201 -4.00 0.83 8.96
N GLU A 202 -2.73 0.72 9.33
CA GLU A 202 -2.28 -0.08 10.47
C GLU A 202 -2.28 0.75 11.76
N ASP A 203 -1.92 2.03 11.66
CA ASP A 203 -2.10 3.03 12.71
C ASP A 203 -2.43 4.39 12.08
N ALA A 204 -3.46 5.07 12.59
CA ALA A 204 -3.87 6.41 12.15
C ALA A 204 -2.95 7.53 12.68
N GLY A 205 -1.94 7.19 13.48
CA GLY A 205 -0.90 8.13 13.92
C GLY A 205 -1.37 9.11 15.00
N GLU A 206 -0.53 10.10 15.27
CA GLU A 206 -0.77 11.12 16.30
C GLU A 206 -1.77 12.16 15.82
N GLU A 207 -2.74 12.52 16.67
CA GLU A 207 -3.71 13.55 16.34
C GLU A 207 -3.08 14.94 16.42
N ILE A 208 -3.16 15.69 15.32
CA ILE A 208 -2.67 17.07 15.25
C ILE A 208 -3.81 18.08 15.10
N GLY A 209 -5.01 17.63 14.76
CA GLY A 209 -6.20 18.46 14.62
C GLY A 209 -7.46 17.64 14.44
N SER A 210 -8.60 18.23 14.80
CA SER A 210 -9.91 17.62 14.64
C SER A 210 -10.93 18.69 14.27
N TYR A 211 -11.66 18.45 13.18
CA TYR A 211 -12.57 19.40 12.57
C TYR A 211 -13.93 18.74 12.40
N THR A 212 -15.00 19.48 12.71
CA THR A 212 -16.37 18.96 12.61
C THR A 212 -17.15 19.77 11.60
N TRP A 213 -17.98 19.08 10.82
CA TRP A 213 -18.95 19.67 9.92
C TRP A 213 -20.30 18.97 10.07
N THR A 214 -21.39 19.70 9.86
CA THR A 214 -22.75 19.14 9.91
C THR A 214 -23.46 19.46 8.61
N SER A 215 -24.04 18.45 7.97
CA SER A 215 -24.82 18.61 6.75
C SER A 215 -26.17 19.28 7.03
N GLY A 216 -26.80 19.81 5.98
CA GLY A 216 -28.18 20.31 6.06
C GLY A 216 -29.19 19.23 6.52
N ALA A 217 -28.88 17.96 6.26
CA ALA A 217 -29.64 16.80 6.71
C ALA A 217 -29.33 16.36 8.17
N GLY A 218 -28.47 17.10 8.89
CA GLY A 218 -28.14 16.82 10.28
C GLY A 218 -27.09 15.72 10.50
N ILE A 219 -26.43 15.24 9.43
CA ILE A 219 -25.32 14.28 9.53
C ILE A 219 -24.09 15.04 10.00
N LYS A 220 -23.55 14.67 11.16
CA LYS A 220 -22.34 15.26 11.70
C LYS A 220 -21.13 14.41 11.31
N VAL A 221 -20.13 15.04 10.71
CA VAL A 221 -18.89 14.42 10.24
C VAL A 221 -17.72 15.03 10.99
N THR A 222 -16.82 14.19 11.48
CA THR A 222 -15.56 14.61 12.12
C THR A 222 -14.39 14.16 11.27
N ALA A 223 -13.55 15.09 10.86
CA ALA A 223 -12.28 14.83 10.19
C ALA A 223 -11.13 15.04 11.18
N ARG A 224 -10.41 13.96 11.49
CA ARG A 224 -9.19 13.96 12.29
C ARG A 224 -7.98 14.06 11.36
N ALA A 225 -7.15 15.07 11.55
CA ALA A 225 -5.82 15.14 10.95
C ALA A 225 -4.84 14.33 11.82
N GLY A 226 -4.25 13.30 11.23
CA GLY A 226 -3.22 12.46 11.83
C GLY A 226 -1.87 12.65 11.15
N THR A 227 -0.79 12.61 11.92
CA THR A 227 0.58 12.59 11.39
C THR A 227 1.30 11.29 11.74
N ARG A 228 2.28 10.90 10.92
CA ARG A 228 3.06 9.66 11.07
C ARG A 228 2.17 8.43 11.18
N ALA A 229 1.03 8.46 10.49
CA ALA A 229 0.18 7.30 10.34
C ALA A 229 0.93 6.22 9.54
N ARG A 230 0.77 4.97 9.94
CA ARG A 230 1.39 3.82 9.29
C ARG A 230 0.39 3.20 8.33
N VAL A 231 0.66 3.36 7.04
CA VAL A 231 -0.13 2.80 5.96
C VAL A 231 0.64 1.62 5.36
N ALA A 232 -0.06 0.53 5.10
CA ALA A 232 0.47 -0.64 4.44
C ALA A 232 -0.19 -0.79 3.07
N VAL A 233 0.62 -0.96 2.03
CA VAL A 233 0.14 -1.34 0.70
C VAL A 233 0.52 -2.79 0.44
N LEU A 234 -0.42 -3.56 -0.09
CA LEU A 234 -0.30 -5.01 -0.25
C LEU A 234 -0.82 -5.42 -1.64
N SER A 235 0.02 -6.11 -2.40
CA SER A 235 -0.35 -6.78 -3.65
C SER A 235 -0.30 -8.29 -3.44
N ASP A 236 -1.44 -8.94 -3.59
CA ASP A 236 -1.55 -10.41 -3.50
C ASP A 236 -1.82 -11.06 -4.87
N GLY A 237 -1.46 -10.36 -5.95
CA GLY A 237 -1.61 -10.85 -7.31
C GLY A 237 -3.07 -10.94 -7.72
N THR A 238 -3.55 -12.17 -7.85
CA THR A 238 -4.95 -12.52 -8.15
C THR A 238 -5.67 -13.08 -6.92
N GLY A 239 -5.30 -12.63 -5.71
CA GLY A 239 -5.75 -13.16 -4.42
C GLY A 239 -4.82 -14.24 -3.80
N GLY A 240 -4.07 -14.95 -4.64
CA GLY A 240 -3.26 -16.11 -4.22
C GLY A 240 -1.85 -15.79 -3.70
N GLY A 241 -1.36 -14.57 -3.92
CA GLY A 241 0.03 -14.18 -3.72
C GLY A 241 0.86 -14.40 -4.98
N PHE A 242 2.16 -14.55 -4.81
CA PHE A 242 3.15 -14.83 -5.85
C PHE A 242 4.00 -16.03 -5.44
N MET A 243 4.27 -16.92 -6.38
CA MET A 243 5.24 -18.00 -6.20
C MET A 243 6.63 -17.44 -6.47
N VAL A 244 7.35 -17.05 -5.43
CA VAL A 244 8.68 -16.41 -5.51
C VAL A 244 9.79 -17.45 -5.29
N CYS A 245 10.78 -17.49 -6.17
CA CYS A 245 11.97 -18.31 -6.00
C CYS A 245 12.91 -17.71 -4.95
N GLU A 246 13.20 -18.47 -3.90
CA GLU A 246 14.13 -18.05 -2.84
C GLU A 246 15.53 -17.71 -3.37
N TRP A 247 15.96 -18.36 -4.46
CA TRP A 247 17.33 -18.31 -4.96
C TRP A 247 17.58 -17.20 -5.99
N CYS A 248 16.69 -17.08 -6.99
CA CYS A 248 16.90 -16.13 -8.10
C CYS A 248 15.87 -15.01 -8.16
N GLY A 249 14.86 -15.02 -7.28
CA GLY A 249 13.83 -13.98 -7.24
C GLY A 249 12.78 -14.05 -8.34
N TRP A 250 12.88 -15.00 -9.30
CA TRP A 250 11.81 -15.27 -10.27
C TRP A 250 10.47 -15.42 -9.56
N ALA A 251 9.43 -14.79 -10.07
CA ALA A 251 8.11 -14.87 -9.48
C ALA A 251 7.01 -14.77 -10.52
N ARG A 252 5.88 -15.42 -10.24
CA ARG A 252 4.62 -15.22 -10.97
C ARG A 252 3.41 -15.46 -10.06
N PRO A 253 2.23 -14.93 -10.41
CA PRO A 253 0.98 -15.32 -9.79
C PRO A 253 0.77 -16.84 -9.88
N PRO A 254 0.15 -17.49 -8.88
CA PRO A 254 -0.11 -18.92 -8.91
C PRO A 254 -1.15 -19.27 -9.98
N GLU A 255 -0.79 -20.19 -10.89
CA GLU A 255 -1.70 -20.73 -11.90
C GLU A 255 -2.34 -22.04 -11.42
N ARG A 256 -3.66 -22.16 -11.50
CA ARG A 256 -4.38 -23.39 -11.10
C ARG A 256 -3.90 -24.58 -11.92
N GLY A 257 -3.51 -25.67 -11.23
CA GLY A 257 -3.02 -26.90 -11.86
C GLY A 257 -1.54 -26.88 -12.26
N SER A 258 -0.86 -25.73 -12.17
CA SER A 258 0.56 -25.63 -12.46
C SER A 258 1.40 -26.13 -11.28
N ARG A 259 2.22 -27.15 -11.51
CA ARG A 259 3.25 -27.63 -10.56
C ARG A 259 4.65 -27.27 -11.04
N ARG A 260 4.81 -26.10 -11.68
CA ARG A 260 6.06 -25.70 -12.32
C ARG A 260 7.18 -25.59 -11.27
N LYS A 261 8.11 -26.54 -11.29
CA LYS A 261 9.29 -26.55 -10.40
C LYS A 261 10.50 -25.85 -11.01
N LYS A 262 10.57 -25.82 -12.34
CA LYS A 262 11.66 -25.20 -13.10
C LYS A 262 11.21 -23.88 -13.73
N HIS A 263 12.08 -22.89 -13.66
CA HIS A 263 11.89 -21.58 -14.26
C HIS A 263 13.22 -21.07 -14.81
N GLU A 264 13.18 -20.07 -15.68
CA GLU A 264 14.36 -19.38 -16.15
C GLU A 264 14.67 -18.21 -15.22
N ARG A 265 15.95 -18.04 -14.88
CA ARG A 265 16.39 -16.90 -14.07
C ARG A 265 16.19 -15.61 -14.87
N PRO A 266 15.52 -14.59 -14.31
CA PRO A 266 15.29 -13.33 -15.01
C PRO A 266 16.57 -12.65 -15.53
N GLU A 267 17.66 -12.70 -14.76
CA GLU A 267 18.88 -11.96 -15.10
C GLU A 267 19.69 -12.63 -16.22
N ASP A 268 19.86 -13.95 -16.21
CA ASP A 268 20.79 -14.66 -17.12
C ASP A 268 20.15 -15.73 -18.00
N GLY A 269 18.85 -15.99 -17.85
CA GLY A 269 18.10 -16.97 -18.65
C GLY A 269 18.42 -18.43 -18.35
N ARG A 270 19.28 -18.73 -17.36
CA ARG A 270 19.61 -20.14 -17.03
C ARG A 270 18.45 -20.81 -16.31
N GLU A 271 18.30 -22.13 -16.50
CA GLU A 271 17.33 -22.92 -15.73
C GLU A 271 17.64 -22.86 -14.23
N CYS A 272 16.58 -22.73 -13.43
CA CYS A 272 16.61 -22.73 -11.98
C CYS A 272 15.52 -23.66 -11.44
N GLY A 273 15.90 -24.52 -10.50
CA GLY A 273 15.00 -25.39 -9.74
C GLY A 273 14.91 -24.99 -8.27
N GLY A 274 15.18 -23.72 -7.95
CA GLY A 274 15.16 -23.21 -6.58
C GLY A 274 13.77 -23.33 -5.96
N ARG A 275 13.73 -23.41 -4.63
CA ARG A 275 12.47 -23.53 -3.88
C ARG A 275 11.58 -22.31 -4.14
N LEU A 276 10.31 -22.57 -4.42
CA LEU A 276 9.29 -21.53 -4.54
C LEU A 276 8.54 -21.38 -3.21
N GLU A 277 8.28 -20.14 -2.85
CA GLU A 277 7.59 -19.73 -1.64
C GLU A 277 6.40 -18.85 -2.04
N ASN A 278 5.23 -19.08 -1.44
CA ASN A 278 4.08 -18.22 -1.70
C ASN A 278 4.14 -16.97 -0.80
N LEU A 279 4.30 -15.80 -1.43
CA LEU A 279 4.47 -14.51 -0.76
C LEU A 279 3.57 -13.46 -1.40
N SER A 280 3.02 -12.56 -0.61
CA SER A 280 2.45 -11.30 -1.12
C SER A 280 3.54 -10.23 -1.19
N LEU A 281 3.38 -9.22 -2.04
CA LEU A 281 4.26 -8.06 -2.04
C LEU A 281 3.68 -7.01 -1.10
N GLY A 282 4.48 -6.45 -0.21
CA GLY A 282 3.99 -5.45 0.73
C GLY A 282 5.01 -4.37 1.03
N HIS A 283 4.51 -3.19 1.41
CA HIS A 283 5.34 -2.11 1.90
C HIS A 283 4.54 -1.28 2.92
N GLN A 284 5.12 -1.11 4.11
CA GLN A 284 4.64 -0.16 5.11
C GLN A 284 5.45 1.13 5.05
N TYR A 285 4.77 2.27 5.10
CA TYR A 285 5.39 3.59 5.14
C TYR A 285 4.59 4.56 6.04
N GLN A 286 5.24 5.65 6.43
CA GLN A 286 4.62 6.71 7.22
C GLN A 286 4.17 7.87 6.34
N THR A 287 2.95 8.33 6.55
CA THR A 287 2.33 9.46 5.86
C THR A 287 1.37 10.22 6.79
N ASP A 288 0.89 11.37 6.33
CA ASP A 288 -0.18 12.11 7.00
C ASP A 288 -1.55 11.62 6.50
N VAL A 289 -2.55 11.66 7.38
CA VAL A 289 -3.89 11.13 7.12
C VAL A 289 -4.99 12.11 7.52
N ALA A 290 -6.10 12.08 6.79
CA ALA A 290 -7.39 12.63 7.17
C ALA A 290 -8.37 11.48 7.42
N GLU A 291 -8.69 11.21 8.68
CA GLU A 291 -9.66 10.20 9.07
C GLU A 291 -11.05 10.84 9.27
N PHE A 292 -12.01 10.45 8.44
CA PHE A 292 -13.40 10.88 8.51
C PHE A 292 -14.24 9.84 9.26
N THR A 293 -14.98 10.30 10.28
CA THR A 293 -15.98 9.51 10.99
C THR A 293 -17.34 10.22 10.93
N PHE A 294 -18.40 9.44 10.78
CA PHE A 294 -19.76 9.95 10.59
C PHE A 294 -20.62 9.56 11.81
N ASP A 295 -21.21 10.56 12.45
CA ASP A 295 -22.11 10.39 13.59
C ASP A 295 -23.54 10.12 13.10
N GLY A 296 -24.31 9.32 13.84
CA GLY A 296 -25.73 9.04 13.53
C GLY A 296 -25.96 8.06 12.39
N ILE A 297 -24.90 7.53 11.78
CA ILE A 297 -24.96 6.56 10.69
C ILE A 297 -24.90 5.13 11.26
N ASN A 298 -26.07 4.48 11.34
CA ASN A 298 -26.17 3.05 11.66
C ASN A 298 -26.13 2.21 10.37
N LEU A 299 -25.01 2.29 9.64
CA LEU A 299 -24.77 1.35 8.55
C LEU A 299 -24.27 0.04 9.14
N ARG A 300 -24.80 -1.08 8.64
CA ARG A 300 -24.32 -2.39 9.03
C ARG A 300 -22.95 -2.67 8.39
N ASN A 301 -22.18 -3.59 8.96
CA ASN A 301 -20.84 -3.94 8.45
C ASN A 301 -20.84 -4.42 6.99
N ASP A 302 -21.97 -4.93 6.48
CA ASP A 302 -22.16 -5.41 5.11
C ASP A 302 -22.31 -4.30 4.05
N GLU A 303 -22.44 -3.03 4.44
CA GLU A 303 -22.61 -1.90 3.51
C GLU A 303 -21.27 -1.31 3.01
N THR A 304 -20.33 -2.19 2.66
CA THR A 304 -18.99 -1.78 2.20
C THR A 304 -19.02 -0.96 0.91
N SER A 305 -19.97 -1.23 0.01
CA SER A 305 -20.21 -0.45 -1.22
C SER A 305 -20.54 1.02 -0.92
N THR A 306 -21.37 1.29 0.10
CA THR A 306 -21.73 2.64 0.54
C THR A 306 -20.51 3.42 1.01
N TRP A 307 -19.74 2.84 1.93
CA TRP A 307 -18.50 3.44 2.43
C TRP A 307 -17.48 3.66 1.33
N ARG A 308 -17.34 2.71 0.41
CA ARG A 308 -16.41 2.80 -0.71
C ARG A 308 -16.82 3.85 -1.72
N SER A 309 -18.11 3.98 -2.00
CA SER A 309 -18.65 5.02 -2.88
C SER A 309 -18.41 6.40 -2.29
N ALA A 310 -18.63 6.57 -0.98
CA ALA A 310 -18.32 7.82 -0.28
C ALA A 310 -16.82 8.13 -0.21
N LEU A 311 -15.97 7.11 -0.04
CA LEU A 311 -14.51 7.27 -0.11
C LEU A 311 -14.08 7.89 -1.44
N TYR A 312 -14.57 7.36 -2.57
CA TYR A 312 -14.24 7.93 -3.88
C TYR A 312 -14.87 9.31 -4.08
N ALA A 313 -16.08 9.55 -3.56
CA ALA A 313 -16.70 10.87 -3.60
C ALA A 313 -15.85 11.92 -2.87
N LEU A 314 -15.36 11.60 -1.66
CA LEU A 314 -14.49 12.49 -0.89
C LEU A 314 -13.14 12.73 -1.58
N LEU A 315 -12.56 11.71 -2.22
CA LEU A 315 -11.32 11.87 -2.98
C LEU A 315 -11.49 12.83 -4.17
N GLU A 316 -12.56 12.68 -4.95
CA GLU A 316 -12.84 13.58 -6.06
C GLU A 316 -13.23 14.99 -5.56
N GLY A 317 -14.03 15.08 -4.50
CA GLY A 317 -14.38 16.36 -3.88
C GLY A 317 -13.18 17.10 -3.30
N ALA A 318 -12.23 16.39 -2.68
CA ALA A 318 -10.99 16.96 -2.19
C ALA A 318 -10.11 17.48 -3.32
N SER A 319 -9.97 16.69 -4.38
CA SER A 319 -9.19 17.07 -5.55
C SER A 319 -9.73 18.31 -6.24
N GLU A 320 -11.04 18.37 -6.45
CA GLU A 320 -11.69 19.47 -7.15
C GLU A 320 -11.75 20.74 -6.28
N SER A 321 -12.14 20.62 -5.00
CA SER A 321 -12.31 21.78 -4.13
C SER A 321 -11.01 22.43 -3.66
N LEU A 322 -9.93 21.65 -3.53
CA LEU A 322 -8.64 22.12 -3.02
C LEU A 322 -7.54 22.13 -4.09
N GLU A 323 -7.89 21.85 -5.34
CA GLU A 323 -6.96 21.77 -6.48
C GLU A 323 -5.78 20.80 -6.22
N ILE A 324 -6.06 19.70 -5.50
CA ILE A 324 -5.07 18.66 -5.20
C ILE A 324 -5.08 17.65 -6.35
N SER A 325 -3.92 17.30 -6.89
CA SER A 325 -3.83 16.25 -7.91
C SER A 325 -4.39 14.93 -7.40
N ARG A 326 -5.20 14.23 -8.20
CA ARG A 326 -5.65 12.87 -7.85
C ARG A 326 -4.51 11.88 -7.71
N ASP A 327 -3.35 12.17 -8.28
CA ASP A 327 -2.19 11.30 -8.12
C ASP A 327 -1.52 11.46 -6.75
N ASP A 328 -1.72 12.59 -6.06
CA ASP A 328 -1.07 12.98 -4.80
C ASP A 328 -1.85 12.55 -3.54
N ILE A 329 -3.10 12.10 -3.71
CA ILE A 329 -3.95 11.60 -2.63
C ILE A 329 -4.61 10.28 -3.00
N ASP A 330 -4.74 9.41 -2.02
CA ASP A 330 -5.48 8.16 -2.13
C ASP A 330 -6.19 7.87 -0.81
N GLY A 331 -6.96 6.79 -0.73
CA GLY A 331 -7.67 6.50 0.50
C GLY A 331 -8.15 5.07 0.61
N THR A 332 -8.49 4.70 1.84
CA THR A 332 -8.97 3.36 2.17
C THR A 332 -10.01 3.42 3.28
N LEU A 333 -10.74 2.32 3.45
CA LEU A 333 -11.69 2.17 4.54
C LEU A 333 -10.97 1.61 5.75
N ALA A 334 -11.17 2.23 6.90
CA ALA A 334 -10.51 1.86 8.14
C ALA A 334 -11.53 1.80 9.30
N TRP A 335 -10.99 1.68 10.51
CA TRP A 335 -11.73 1.81 11.75
C TRP A 335 -10.97 2.75 12.67
N SER A 336 -11.69 3.76 13.16
CA SER A 336 -11.16 4.68 14.15
C SER A 336 -10.83 3.98 15.46
N ARG A 337 -10.05 4.65 16.31
CA ARG A 337 -9.69 4.18 17.66
C ARG A 337 -10.90 3.84 18.53
N ASN A 338 -12.04 4.50 18.27
CA ASN A 338 -13.31 4.27 18.96
C ASN A 338 -14.16 3.18 18.30
N LEU A 339 -13.57 2.32 17.46
CA LEU A 339 -14.23 1.22 16.75
C LEU A 339 -15.40 1.69 15.88
N ARG A 340 -15.33 2.92 15.35
CA ARG A 340 -16.28 3.42 14.34
C ARG A 340 -15.66 3.26 12.96
N ARG A 341 -16.48 2.84 11.99
CA ARG A 341 -16.07 2.80 10.59
C ARG A 341 -15.61 4.19 10.16
N SER A 342 -14.48 4.25 9.47
CA SER A 342 -13.90 5.51 9.01
C SER A 342 -13.43 5.43 7.57
N ILE A 343 -13.37 6.58 6.92
CA ILE A 343 -12.73 6.78 5.63
C ILE A 343 -11.42 7.48 5.91
N VAL A 344 -10.29 6.92 5.47
CA VAL A 344 -8.98 7.53 5.66
C VAL A 344 -8.43 7.94 4.30
N LEU A 345 -8.20 9.23 4.12
CA LEU A 345 -7.47 9.79 2.98
C LEU A 345 -6.04 10.07 3.40
N TYR A 346 -5.07 9.80 2.54
CA TYR A 346 -3.65 9.95 2.84
C TYR A 346 -2.87 10.48 1.65
N ASP A 347 -1.72 11.08 1.93
CA ASP A 347 -0.80 11.56 0.92
C ASP A 347 -0.05 10.37 0.30
N THR A 348 -0.03 10.30 -1.02
CA THR A 348 0.78 9.32 -1.79
C THR A 348 2.18 9.84 -2.08
N VAL A 349 2.40 11.15 -1.94
CA VAL A 349 3.71 11.78 -2.12
C VAL A 349 4.62 11.42 -0.95
N PRO A 350 5.84 10.90 -1.20
CA PRO A 350 6.79 10.60 -0.14
C PRO A 350 7.07 11.82 0.74
N GLY A 351 6.59 11.77 1.99
CA GLY A 351 6.81 12.81 3.02
C GLY A 351 5.64 13.67 3.35
N GLY A 352 4.49 13.41 2.75
CA GLY A 352 3.30 14.20 2.96
C GLY A 352 3.45 15.54 2.26
N ALA A 353 2.63 15.77 1.24
CA ALA A 353 2.45 17.09 0.66
C ALA A 353 1.64 18.02 1.61
N GLY A 354 1.13 17.47 2.71
CA GLY A 354 0.21 18.13 3.63
C GLY A 354 -1.22 18.18 3.07
N ALA A 355 -1.52 17.37 2.05
CA ALA A 355 -2.84 17.35 1.43
C ALA A 355 -3.87 16.77 2.39
N ALA A 356 -3.56 15.66 3.08
CA ALA A 356 -4.37 15.10 4.15
C ALA A 356 -4.76 16.13 5.21
N ARG A 357 -3.78 16.90 5.72
CA ARG A 357 -4.06 17.96 6.70
C ARG A 357 -5.01 19.03 6.15
N ARG A 358 -4.74 19.53 4.94
CA ARG A 358 -5.59 20.53 4.28
C ARG A 358 -7.01 20.02 4.04
N ILE A 359 -7.15 18.75 3.68
CA ILE A 359 -8.43 18.08 3.48
C ILE A 359 -9.24 18.04 4.78
N ALA A 360 -8.61 17.67 5.90
CA ALA A 360 -9.28 17.66 7.20
C ALA A 360 -9.70 19.08 7.65
N GLU A 361 -8.82 20.07 7.49
CA GLU A 361 -9.11 21.48 7.79
C GLU A 361 -10.28 22.04 6.96
N ASN A 362 -10.47 21.54 5.73
CA ASN A 362 -11.49 21.97 4.78
C ASN A 362 -12.60 20.93 4.59
N ILE A 363 -12.96 20.19 5.65
CA ILE A 363 -14.00 19.15 5.62
C ILE A 363 -15.31 19.60 4.95
N GLY A 364 -15.79 20.81 5.25
CA GLY A 364 -17.04 21.35 4.70
C GLY A 364 -16.98 21.54 3.18
N PRO A 365 -16.04 22.34 2.64
CA PRO A 365 -15.81 22.47 1.20
C PRO A 365 -15.66 21.12 0.48
N VAL A 366 -14.89 20.19 1.05
CA VAL A 366 -14.65 18.86 0.47
C VAL A 366 -15.95 18.05 0.35
N ILE A 367 -16.74 17.97 1.41
CA ILE A 367 -18.01 17.21 1.40
C ILE A 367 -19.03 17.88 0.48
N ASN A 368 -19.15 19.21 0.51
CA ASN A 368 -20.08 19.94 -0.34
C ASN A 368 -19.73 19.79 -1.83
N MET A 369 -18.45 19.83 -2.19
CA MET A 369 -18.01 19.60 -3.55
C MET A 369 -18.29 18.15 -3.98
N ALA A 370 -17.99 17.18 -3.12
CA ALA A 370 -18.30 15.78 -3.38
C ALA A 370 -19.80 15.58 -3.65
N ALA A 371 -20.68 16.11 -2.80
CA ALA A 371 -22.12 16.05 -2.99
C ALA A 371 -22.57 16.74 -4.29
N SER A 372 -22.10 17.97 -4.54
CA SER A 372 -22.45 18.75 -5.75
C SER A 372 -22.04 18.03 -7.04
N ARG A 373 -20.85 17.40 -7.05
CA ARG A 373 -20.36 16.61 -8.18
C ARG A 373 -21.25 15.39 -8.47
N LEU A 374 -21.76 14.74 -7.42
CA LEU A 374 -22.67 13.62 -7.57
C LEU A 374 -24.06 14.07 -8.04
N ASP A 375 -24.60 15.14 -7.47
CA ASP A 375 -25.91 15.68 -7.84
C ASP A 375 -25.92 16.25 -9.27
N GLY A 376 -24.82 16.86 -9.70
CA GLY A 376 -24.68 17.44 -11.04
C GLY A 376 -24.38 16.43 -12.16
N CYS A 377 -24.30 15.13 -11.86
CA CYS A 377 -23.99 14.12 -12.87
C CYS A 377 -25.25 13.55 -13.52
N ASP A 378 -25.21 13.25 -14.82
CA ASP A 378 -26.35 12.70 -15.57
C ASP A 378 -26.46 11.17 -15.55
N CYS A 379 -25.51 10.45 -14.91
CA CYS A 379 -25.60 8.99 -14.81
C CYS A 379 -26.72 8.54 -13.85
N GLY A 380 -27.18 7.29 -13.97
CA GLY A 380 -28.21 6.77 -13.06
C GLY A 380 -27.73 6.71 -11.61
N LEU A 381 -28.64 6.94 -10.65
CA LEU A 381 -28.35 6.94 -9.20
C LEU A 381 -27.77 5.62 -8.67
N GLU A 382 -28.13 4.49 -9.29
CA GLU A 382 -27.60 3.16 -8.94
C GLU A 382 -26.25 2.86 -9.59
N THR A 383 -25.73 3.77 -10.42
CA THR A 383 -24.53 3.56 -11.24
C THR A 383 -23.52 4.68 -11.04
N THR A 384 -22.35 4.54 -11.68
CA THR A 384 -21.30 5.55 -11.69
C THR A 384 -20.67 5.67 -13.07
N CYS A 385 -20.05 6.82 -13.35
CA CYS A 385 -19.31 7.09 -14.58
C CYS A 385 -17.97 7.77 -14.25
N TYR A 386 -17.13 7.98 -15.26
CA TYR A 386 -15.85 8.68 -15.10
C TYR A 386 -15.99 10.18 -14.76
N GLY A 387 -17.17 10.75 -14.97
CA GLY A 387 -17.49 12.13 -14.57
C GLY A 387 -17.87 12.29 -13.10
N CYS A 388 -18.18 11.20 -12.38
CA CYS A 388 -18.52 11.27 -10.95
C CYS A 388 -17.51 10.52 -10.08
N LEU A 389 -17.55 9.17 -10.06
CA LEU A 389 -16.81 8.33 -9.13
C LEU A 389 -15.78 7.39 -9.77
N ARG A 390 -15.90 7.08 -11.07
CA ARG A 390 -14.99 6.10 -11.72
C ARG A 390 -13.68 6.76 -12.13
N ASN A 391 -12.59 6.05 -11.88
CA ASN A 391 -11.27 6.34 -12.42
C ASN A 391 -10.53 5.02 -12.72
N TYR A 392 -9.34 5.11 -13.33
CA TYR A 392 -8.58 3.90 -13.67
C TYR A 392 -8.06 3.16 -12.43
N ARG A 393 -7.78 3.88 -11.33
CA ARG A 393 -7.26 3.30 -10.07
C ARG A 393 -8.32 2.45 -9.36
N ASN A 394 -9.60 2.80 -9.49
CA ASN A 394 -10.71 2.10 -8.84
C ASN A 394 -11.52 1.17 -9.77
N ALA A 395 -10.97 0.82 -10.94
CA ALA A 395 -11.61 -0.06 -11.93
C ALA A 395 -12.20 -1.34 -11.33
N ARG A 396 -11.47 -1.97 -10.40
CA ARG A 396 -11.89 -3.19 -9.67
C ARG A 396 -13.18 -3.05 -8.87
N TYR A 397 -13.56 -1.82 -8.53
CA TYR A 397 -14.72 -1.52 -7.70
C TYR A 397 -15.88 -0.94 -8.50
N HIS A 398 -15.75 -0.71 -9.81
CA HIS A 398 -16.75 0.00 -10.62
C HIS A 398 -18.16 -0.57 -10.56
N GLU A 399 -18.29 -1.88 -10.35
CA GLU A 399 -19.55 -2.60 -10.17
C GLU A 399 -20.16 -2.41 -8.77
N ASP A 400 -19.33 -2.10 -7.77
CA ASP A 400 -19.76 -1.89 -6.38
C ASP A 400 -20.09 -0.41 -6.07
N LEU A 401 -19.72 0.51 -6.97
CA LEU A 401 -19.90 1.95 -6.72
C LEU A 401 -21.32 2.41 -7.07
N SER A 402 -21.95 3.12 -6.15
CA SER A 402 -23.29 3.70 -6.30
C SER A 402 -23.30 5.17 -5.89
N ARG A 403 -23.87 6.00 -6.78
CA ARG A 403 -24.04 7.43 -6.50
C ARG A 403 -24.99 7.68 -5.35
N ARG A 404 -26.13 6.96 -5.31
CA ARG A 404 -27.10 7.04 -4.21
C ARG A 404 -26.45 6.69 -2.87
N ALA A 405 -25.64 5.63 -2.85
CA ALA A 405 -25.00 5.18 -1.62
C ALA A 405 -24.01 6.23 -1.09
N ALA A 406 -23.23 6.86 -1.97
CA ALA A 406 -22.36 7.98 -1.59
C ALA A 406 -23.15 9.19 -1.08
N LEU A 407 -24.19 9.62 -1.79
CA LEU A 407 -25.03 10.77 -1.40
C LEU A 407 -25.69 10.58 -0.03
N HIS A 408 -26.17 9.36 0.25
CA HIS A 408 -26.75 9.00 1.54
C HIS A 408 -25.78 9.23 2.71
N LEU A 409 -24.49 8.91 2.52
CA LEU A 409 -23.47 9.11 3.56
C LEU A 409 -23.06 10.60 3.70
N LEU A 410 -22.99 11.31 2.57
CA LEU A 410 -22.54 12.70 2.54
C LEU A 410 -23.63 13.72 2.93
N GLY A 411 -24.88 13.26 3.05
CA GLY A 411 -26.02 14.12 3.37
C GLY A 411 -26.49 14.97 2.18
N GLY A 412 -26.26 14.49 0.96
CA GLY A 412 -26.84 15.08 -0.25
C GLY A 412 -28.29 14.60 -0.45
N ASP A 413 -29.12 15.44 -1.07
CA ASP A 413 -30.52 15.11 -1.39
C ASP A 413 -30.56 14.07 -2.53
N GLY A 414 -30.35 12.80 -2.22
CA GLY A 414 -30.46 11.68 -3.17
C GLY A 414 -31.87 11.39 -3.70
N ALA A 415 -32.77 12.37 -3.60
CA ALA A 415 -34.21 12.29 -3.88
C ALA A 415 -34.66 13.13 -5.09
N ARG A 416 -33.76 13.51 -5.99
CA ARG A 416 -34.13 14.10 -7.29
C ARG A 416 -33.78 13.18 -8.45
#